data_AF-A0A7S3CEJ4-F1
#
_entry.id   AF-A0A7S3CEJ4-F1
#
_cell.length_a   1.000
_cell.length_b   1.000
_cell.length_c   1.000
_cell.angle_alpha   90.00
_cell.angle_beta   90.00
_cell.angle_gamma   90.00
#
_symmetry.space_group_name_H-M   'P 1'
#
loop_
_entity.id
_entity.type
_entity.pdbx_description
1 polymer ?
#
loop_
_entity_poly.entity_id
_entity_poly.type
_entity_poly.pdbx_seq_one_letter_code
_entity_poly.pdbx_strand_id
1 'polypeptide(L)'
;GDEEAVEWAALGLAALRDLVFERPSLRRSCLTLSLSCAMHNNESLRQKATELVADTLYPSRYLQGDIENFALKALRQLTAKGDGVSQTEVSRHMGLLFALCVKKHDLLHELLSTFARASSAQRKVMNQKVAALAKEIPASSPAVLSVVEGPPRGSEILLLLVLHSMAEKGPLPPRLVRAVQSLHRKTGDARFLVPIFADMPKADAIDCLPKFAELPETARKTAILNAFAEDPQGRTEGSITASELFVRLHLIDEQKTGVSLKKLIECTNLCFQLKEIYNSTVLSVSIQQLVQYTPLPKLFMRTVIQTSSACPQLNGFIVNLLQRLVGKKIWEDVRQWQGFLMCATKLQAYPVLLQLPTPHLQAALNNKRMPDLRQKLCDFVKQNGQAAQRLPRTTLQ
;
A
#
# COMPACT_ATOMS: atom_id res chain seq x y z
N GLY A 1 -44.35 -19.97 7.58
CA GLY A 1 -43.42 -18.88 8.00
C GLY A 1 -42.39 -18.62 6.91
N ASP A 2 -41.54 -17.60 7.07
CA ASP A 2 -40.49 -17.28 6.08
C ASP A 2 -39.52 -18.45 5.83
N GLU A 3 -39.26 -19.29 6.83
CA GLU A 3 -38.44 -20.51 6.69
C GLU A 3 -39.09 -21.56 5.77
N GLU A 4 -40.38 -21.84 5.94
CA GLU A 4 -41.11 -22.76 5.06
C GLU A 4 -41.12 -22.27 3.61
N ALA A 5 -41.30 -20.96 3.38
CA ALA A 5 -41.27 -20.38 2.04
C ALA A 5 -39.91 -20.57 1.35
N VAL A 6 -38.83 -20.56 2.14
CA VAL A 6 -37.46 -20.80 1.67
C VAL A 6 -37.22 -22.28 1.34
N GLU A 7 -37.81 -23.20 2.08
CA GLU A 7 -37.76 -24.64 1.79
C GLU A 7 -38.54 -24.98 0.51
N TRP A 8 -39.76 -24.46 0.35
CA TRP A 8 -40.54 -24.65 -0.87
C TRP A 8 -39.85 -24.08 -2.11
N ALA A 9 -39.19 -22.92 -1.97
CA ALA A 9 -38.35 -22.35 -3.00
C ALA A 9 -37.18 -23.28 -3.39
N ALA A 10 -36.52 -23.91 -2.41
CA ALA A 10 -35.44 -24.85 -2.67
C ALA A 10 -35.93 -26.11 -3.41
N LEU A 11 -37.06 -26.67 -2.99
CA LEU A 11 -37.68 -27.83 -3.66
C LEU A 11 -38.09 -27.50 -5.11
N GLY A 12 -38.71 -26.33 -5.33
CA GLY A 12 -39.07 -25.88 -6.67
C GLY A 12 -37.85 -25.68 -7.57
N LEU A 13 -36.78 -25.08 -7.04
CA LEU A 13 -35.52 -24.92 -7.77
C LEU A 13 -34.85 -26.27 -8.10
N ALA A 14 -34.91 -27.24 -7.18
CA ALA A 14 -34.41 -28.59 -7.43
C ALA A 14 -35.22 -29.31 -8.53
N ALA A 15 -36.54 -29.20 -8.53
CA ALA A 15 -37.38 -29.75 -9.60
C ALA A 15 -37.07 -29.10 -10.96
N LEU A 16 -36.88 -27.77 -10.99
CA LEU A 16 -36.46 -27.06 -12.21
C LEU A 16 -35.12 -27.55 -12.73
N ARG A 17 -34.14 -27.76 -11.83
CA ARG A 17 -32.83 -28.33 -12.18
C ARG A 17 -32.99 -29.70 -12.86
N ASP A 18 -33.77 -30.59 -12.28
CA ASP A 18 -33.93 -31.95 -12.80
C ASP A 18 -34.60 -31.93 -14.18
N LEU A 19 -35.60 -31.09 -14.37
CA LEU A 19 -36.23 -30.87 -15.69
C LEU A 19 -35.24 -30.29 -16.72
N VAL A 20 -34.34 -29.38 -16.32
CA VAL A 20 -33.29 -28.83 -17.20
C VAL A 20 -32.35 -29.93 -17.70
N PHE A 21 -31.97 -30.88 -16.83
CA PHE A 21 -31.09 -31.99 -17.20
C PHE A 21 -31.82 -33.06 -18.02
N GLU A 22 -32.96 -33.53 -17.52
CA GLU A 22 -33.60 -34.76 -18.01
C GLU A 22 -34.57 -34.53 -19.19
N ARG A 23 -35.10 -33.32 -19.37
CA ARG A 23 -36.17 -33.05 -20.36
C ARG A 23 -35.76 -32.00 -21.39
N PRO A 24 -35.18 -32.40 -22.54
CA PRO A 24 -34.73 -31.48 -23.59
C PRO A 24 -35.81 -30.50 -24.09
N SER A 25 -37.06 -30.94 -24.17
CA SER A 25 -38.20 -30.12 -24.63
C SER A 25 -38.57 -28.99 -23.68
N LEU A 26 -38.38 -29.18 -22.36
CA LEU A 26 -38.72 -28.19 -21.32
C LEU A 26 -37.51 -27.38 -20.86
N ARG A 27 -36.30 -27.85 -21.18
CA ARG A 27 -35.02 -27.28 -20.72
C ARG A 27 -34.93 -25.77 -20.80
N ARG A 28 -35.23 -25.18 -21.97
CA ARG A 28 -35.10 -23.74 -22.18
C ARG A 28 -36.04 -22.94 -21.27
N SER A 29 -37.29 -23.40 -21.14
CA SER A 29 -38.30 -22.78 -20.29
C SER A 29 -37.93 -22.88 -18.82
N CYS A 30 -37.52 -24.06 -18.36
CA CYS A 30 -37.08 -24.29 -16.98
C CYS A 30 -35.81 -23.50 -16.64
N LEU A 31 -34.84 -23.46 -17.55
CA LEU A 31 -33.63 -22.63 -17.38
C LEU A 31 -33.99 -21.15 -17.25
N THR A 32 -34.90 -20.65 -18.10
CA THR A 32 -35.35 -19.25 -18.05
C THR A 32 -36.03 -18.92 -16.72
N LEU A 33 -36.82 -19.86 -16.17
CA LEU A 33 -37.43 -19.72 -14.85
C LEU A 33 -36.35 -19.67 -13.75
N SER A 34 -35.39 -20.60 -13.74
CA SER A 34 -34.28 -20.57 -12.77
C SER A 34 -33.48 -19.28 -12.82
N LEU A 35 -33.19 -18.77 -14.03
CA LEU A 35 -32.51 -17.50 -14.25
C LEU A 35 -33.34 -16.30 -13.76
N SER A 36 -34.67 -16.34 -13.94
CA SER A 36 -35.58 -15.32 -13.43
C SER A 36 -35.62 -15.31 -11.90
N CYS A 37 -35.56 -16.49 -11.26
CA CYS A 37 -35.43 -16.62 -9.81
C CYS A 37 -34.10 -16.01 -9.30
N ALA A 38 -32.99 -16.17 -10.04
CA ALA A 38 -31.70 -15.54 -9.73
C ALA A 38 -31.72 -13.99 -9.88
N MET A 39 -32.82 -13.43 -10.40
CA MET A 39 -33.07 -11.99 -10.50
C MET A 39 -34.28 -11.54 -9.68
N HIS A 40 -34.76 -12.37 -8.74
CA HIS A 40 -35.95 -12.09 -7.95
C HIS A 40 -35.70 -11.04 -6.85
N ASN A 41 -36.78 -10.35 -6.42
CA ASN A 41 -36.71 -9.32 -5.37
C ASN A 41 -36.40 -9.93 -4.00
N ASN A 42 -36.96 -11.11 -3.71
CA ASN A 42 -36.67 -11.87 -2.50
C ASN A 42 -35.20 -12.35 -2.52
N GLU A 43 -34.43 -11.94 -1.50
CA GLU A 43 -33.00 -12.22 -1.38
C GLU A 43 -32.67 -13.70 -1.15
N SER A 44 -33.43 -14.40 -0.30
CA SER A 44 -33.17 -15.82 0.00
C SER A 44 -33.41 -16.71 -1.22
N LEU A 45 -34.51 -16.48 -1.95
CA LEU A 45 -34.78 -17.16 -3.22
C LEU A 45 -33.70 -16.84 -4.26
N ARG A 46 -33.33 -15.55 -4.38
CA ARG A 46 -32.32 -15.10 -5.35
C ARG A 46 -30.97 -15.75 -5.09
N GLN A 47 -30.53 -15.82 -3.84
CA GLN A 47 -29.28 -16.43 -3.46
C GLN A 47 -29.27 -17.92 -3.82
N LYS A 48 -30.28 -18.69 -3.37
CA LYS A 48 -30.39 -20.13 -3.69
C LYS A 48 -30.45 -20.40 -5.19
N ALA A 49 -31.18 -19.57 -5.94
CA ALA A 49 -31.24 -19.69 -7.40
C ALA A 49 -29.89 -19.36 -8.06
N THR A 50 -29.17 -18.36 -7.55
CA THR A 50 -27.84 -17.99 -8.05
C THR A 50 -26.83 -19.12 -7.81
N GLU A 51 -26.82 -19.69 -6.61
CA GLU A 51 -26.00 -20.85 -6.25
C GLU A 51 -26.34 -22.06 -7.13
N LEU A 52 -27.62 -22.40 -7.29
CA LEU A 52 -28.04 -23.48 -8.18
C LEU A 52 -27.55 -23.26 -9.62
N VAL A 53 -27.77 -22.07 -10.17
CA VAL A 53 -27.39 -21.76 -11.56
C VAL A 53 -25.87 -21.80 -11.70
N ALA A 54 -25.11 -21.17 -10.82
CA ALA A 54 -23.67 -21.03 -10.93
C ALA A 54 -22.89 -22.31 -10.57
N ASP A 55 -23.35 -23.08 -9.58
CA ASP A 55 -22.64 -24.26 -9.09
C ASP A 55 -23.12 -25.55 -9.76
N THR A 56 -24.40 -25.64 -10.15
CA THR A 56 -24.98 -26.89 -10.66
C THR A 56 -25.24 -26.85 -12.17
N LEU A 57 -25.85 -25.78 -12.68
CA LEU A 57 -26.22 -25.70 -14.11
C LEU A 57 -25.06 -25.25 -14.99
N TYR A 58 -24.29 -24.25 -14.54
CA TYR A 58 -23.21 -23.63 -15.31
C TYR A 58 -22.05 -24.56 -15.70
N PRO A 59 -21.68 -25.61 -14.93
CA PRO A 59 -20.71 -26.60 -15.38
C PRO A 59 -21.09 -27.30 -16.70
N SER A 60 -22.38 -27.32 -17.07
CA SER A 60 -22.85 -27.93 -18.31
C SER A 60 -22.62 -27.02 -19.51
N ARG A 61 -21.68 -27.39 -20.39
CA ARG A 61 -21.25 -26.57 -21.55
C ARG A 61 -22.40 -26.10 -22.45
N TYR A 62 -23.42 -26.92 -22.66
CA TYR A 62 -24.57 -26.56 -23.50
C TYR A 62 -25.51 -25.52 -22.86
N LEU A 63 -25.37 -25.25 -21.55
CA LEU A 63 -26.13 -24.22 -20.83
C LEU A 63 -25.33 -22.91 -20.65
N GLN A 64 -24.00 -22.96 -20.74
CA GLN A 64 -23.12 -21.82 -20.43
C GLN A 64 -23.46 -20.58 -21.25
N GLY A 65 -23.66 -20.73 -22.56
CA GLY A 65 -23.96 -19.61 -23.44
C GLY A 65 -25.25 -18.89 -23.04
N ASP A 66 -26.31 -19.62 -22.75
CA ASP A 66 -27.60 -19.03 -22.34
C ASP A 66 -27.51 -18.35 -20.97
N ILE A 67 -26.80 -18.96 -20.02
CA ILE A 67 -26.59 -18.41 -18.67
C ILE A 67 -25.75 -17.11 -18.73
N GLU A 68 -24.62 -17.13 -19.47
CA GLU A 68 -23.76 -15.96 -19.66
C GLU A 68 -24.51 -14.83 -20.35
N ASN A 69 -25.26 -15.14 -21.43
CA ASN A 69 -26.06 -14.15 -22.15
C ASN A 69 -27.11 -13.51 -21.25
N PHE A 70 -27.77 -14.29 -20.39
CA PHE A 70 -28.73 -13.74 -19.43
C PHE A 70 -28.06 -12.81 -18.41
N ALA A 71 -26.94 -13.23 -17.79
CA ALA A 71 -26.22 -12.43 -16.81
C ALA A 71 -25.68 -11.12 -17.41
N LEU A 72 -25.10 -11.18 -18.62
CA LEU A 72 -24.61 -10.01 -19.33
C LEU A 72 -25.75 -9.08 -19.76
N LYS A 73 -26.90 -9.63 -20.17
CA LYS A 73 -28.08 -8.84 -20.50
C LYS A 73 -28.61 -8.10 -19.26
N ALA A 74 -28.66 -8.75 -18.10
CA ALA A 74 -29.05 -8.11 -16.85
C ALA A 74 -28.13 -6.92 -16.52
N LEU A 75 -26.81 -7.11 -16.64
CA LEU A 75 -25.86 -6.03 -16.38
C LEU A 75 -25.95 -4.87 -17.41
N ARG A 76 -26.23 -5.18 -18.68
CA ARG A 76 -26.46 -4.14 -19.71
C ARG A 76 -27.76 -3.36 -19.47
N GLN A 77 -28.82 -4.02 -19.02
CA GLN A 77 -30.07 -3.35 -18.62
C GLN A 77 -29.85 -2.37 -17.47
N LEU A 78 -28.95 -2.71 -16.54
CA LEU A 78 -28.57 -1.79 -15.47
C LEU A 78 -27.99 -0.49 -16.03
N THR A 79 -27.03 -0.58 -16.98
CA THR A 79 -26.43 0.63 -17.58
C THR A 79 -27.43 1.48 -18.36
N ALA A 80 -28.49 0.89 -18.92
CA ALA A 80 -29.52 1.62 -19.65
C ALA A 80 -30.47 2.43 -18.73
N LYS A 81 -30.64 2.01 -17.47
CA LYS A 81 -31.56 2.66 -16.51
C LYS A 81 -30.99 3.93 -15.84
N GLY A 82 -29.69 4.21 -15.99
CA GLY A 82 -29.05 5.43 -15.46
C GLY A 82 -29.01 5.53 -13.93
N ASP A 83 -28.97 6.76 -13.42
CA ASP A 83 -28.74 7.08 -11.98
C ASP A 83 -29.95 6.84 -11.05
N GLY A 84 -31.14 6.55 -11.59
CA GLY A 84 -32.36 6.35 -10.78
C GLY A 84 -32.49 4.97 -10.11
N VAL A 85 -31.48 4.10 -10.27
CA VAL A 85 -31.55 2.70 -9.81
C VAL A 85 -31.14 2.58 -8.34
N SER A 86 -31.94 1.86 -7.55
CA SER A 86 -31.63 1.60 -6.15
C SER A 86 -30.42 0.67 -5.98
N GLN A 87 -29.71 0.76 -4.84
CA GLN A 87 -28.55 -0.10 -4.57
C GLN A 87 -28.91 -1.60 -4.55
N THR A 88 -30.12 -1.93 -4.10
CA THR A 88 -30.64 -3.31 -4.09
C THR A 88 -30.86 -3.81 -5.51
N GLU A 89 -31.34 -2.95 -6.41
CA GLU A 89 -31.52 -3.28 -7.81
C GLU A 89 -30.18 -3.44 -8.53
N VAL A 90 -29.19 -2.58 -8.27
CA VAL A 90 -27.82 -2.75 -8.80
C VAL A 90 -27.25 -4.11 -8.36
N SER A 91 -27.32 -4.42 -7.06
CA SER A 91 -26.80 -5.68 -6.51
C SER A 91 -27.49 -6.90 -7.12
N ARG A 92 -28.81 -6.83 -7.35
CA ARG A 92 -29.60 -7.88 -8.00
C ARG A 92 -29.12 -8.14 -9.42
N HIS A 93 -28.94 -7.10 -10.24
CA HIS A 93 -28.47 -7.23 -11.64
C HIS A 93 -27.03 -7.71 -11.77
N MET A 94 -26.22 -7.60 -10.71
CA MET A 94 -24.83 -8.04 -10.69
C MET A 94 -24.65 -9.45 -10.13
N GLY A 95 -25.55 -9.91 -9.26
CA GLY A 95 -25.35 -11.10 -8.42
C GLY A 95 -24.97 -12.36 -9.20
N LEU A 96 -25.72 -12.66 -10.27
CA LEU A 96 -25.43 -13.84 -11.09
C LEU A 96 -24.07 -13.71 -11.80
N LEU A 97 -23.75 -12.58 -12.42
CA LEU A 97 -22.47 -12.40 -13.10
C LEU A 97 -21.29 -12.55 -12.13
N PHE A 98 -21.43 -12.07 -10.89
CA PHE A 98 -20.40 -12.21 -9.86
C PHE A 98 -20.15 -13.67 -9.51
N ALA A 99 -21.20 -14.46 -9.31
CA ALA A 99 -21.07 -15.89 -9.07
C ALA A 99 -20.40 -16.61 -10.26
N LEU A 100 -20.72 -16.20 -11.49
CA LEU A 100 -20.11 -16.77 -12.70
C LEU A 100 -18.65 -16.37 -12.89
N CYS A 101 -18.26 -15.14 -12.51
CA CYS A 101 -16.87 -14.67 -12.62
C CYS A 101 -15.89 -15.54 -11.81
N VAL A 102 -16.34 -16.16 -10.71
CA VAL A 102 -15.51 -17.11 -9.92
C VAL A 102 -15.33 -18.45 -10.64
N LYS A 103 -16.25 -18.82 -11.53
CA LYS A 103 -16.18 -20.06 -12.32
C LYS A 103 -15.46 -19.87 -13.66
N LYS A 104 -15.67 -18.72 -14.31
CA LYS A 104 -15.07 -18.33 -15.59
C LYS A 104 -14.55 -16.90 -15.51
N HIS A 105 -13.25 -16.77 -15.26
CA HIS A 105 -12.59 -15.50 -15.02
C HIS A 105 -12.62 -14.54 -16.22
N ASP A 106 -12.82 -15.04 -17.45
CA ASP A 106 -12.90 -14.21 -18.67
C ASP A 106 -14.04 -13.17 -18.60
N LEU A 107 -15.09 -13.47 -17.83
CA LEU A 107 -16.21 -12.56 -17.60
C LEU A 107 -15.81 -11.29 -16.83
N LEU A 108 -14.62 -11.27 -16.20
CA LEU A 108 -14.06 -10.08 -15.55
C LEU A 108 -13.89 -8.91 -16.53
N HIS A 109 -13.52 -9.19 -17.79
CA HIS A 109 -13.40 -8.17 -18.81
C HIS A 109 -14.74 -7.49 -19.10
N GLU A 110 -15.82 -8.26 -19.21
CA GLU A 110 -17.18 -7.73 -19.41
C GLU A 110 -17.66 -6.91 -18.20
N LEU A 111 -17.31 -7.33 -16.99
CA LEU A 111 -17.60 -6.57 -15.76
C LEU A 111 -16.94 -5.19 -15.79
N LEU A 112 -15.65 -5.13 -16.15
CA LEU A 112 -14.89 -3.88 -16.25
C LEU A 112 -15.38 -2.98 -17.38
N SER A 113 -15.66 -3.57 -18.54
CA SER A 113 -16.27 -2.86 -19.68
C SER A 113 -17.64 -2.27 -19.34
N THR A 114 -18.40 -2.96 -18.49
CA THR A 114 -19.70 -2.46 -18.04
C THR A 114 -19.56 -1.38 -16.97
N PHE A 115 -18.58 -1.50 -16.06
CA PHE A 115 -18.25 -0.43 -15.11
C PHE A 115 -17.89 0.89 -15.80
N ALA A 116 -17.11 0.82 -16.89
CA ALA A 116 -16.74 1.99 -17.68
C ALA A 116 -17.98 2.76 -18.21
N ARG A 117 -19.08 2.07 -18.46
CA ARG A 117 -20.35 2.64 -18.96
C ARG A 117 -21.38 2.92 -17.86
N ALA A 118 -21.12 2.45 -16.64
CA ALA A 118 -22.04 2.58 -15.52
C ALA A 118 -22.08 4.01 -14.98
N SER A 119 -23.22 4.38 -14.41
CA SER A 119 -23.46 5.69 -13.80
C SER A 119 -22.71 5.85 -12.47
N SER A 120 -22.65 7.06 -11.91
CA SER A 120 -21.90 7.33 -10.68
C SER A 120 -22.44 6.53 -9.47
N ALA A 121 -23.76 6.44 -9.34
CA ALA A 121 -24.43 5.66 -8.30
C ALA A 121 -24.16 4.16 -8.46
N GLN A 122 -24.19 3.65 -9.69
CA GLN A 122 -23.93 2.25 -10.00
C GLN A 122 -22.47 1.87 -9.69
N ARG A 123 -21.52 2.69 -10.13
CA ARG A 123 -20.07 2.49 -9.86
C ARG A 123 -19.78 2.41 -8.37
N LYS A 124 -20.46 3.19 -7.53
CA LYS A 124 -20.31 3.13 -6.08
C LYS A 124 -20.65 1.75 -5.52
N VAL A 125 -21.77 1.17 -5.94
CA VAL A 125 -22.18 -0.18 -5.51
C VAL A 125 -21.23 -1.24 -6.09
N MET A 126 -20.81 -1.08 -7.35
CA MET A 126 -19.84 -1.99 -7.98
C MET A 126 -18.51 -2.03 -7.22
N ASN A 127 -17.97 -0.87 -6.87
CA ASN A 127 -16.74 -0.75 -6.07
C ASN A 127 -16.85 -1.44 -4.71
N GLN A 128 -18.01 -1.35 -4.05
CA GLN A 128 -18.24 -1.99 -2.75
C GLN A 128 -18.25 -3.52 -2.84
N LYS A 129 -18.78 -4.08 -3.94
CA LYS A 129 -18.97 -5.53 -4.09
C LYS A 129 -17.77 -6.22 -4.74
N VAL A 130 -17.01 -5.52 -5.59
CA VAL A 130 -15.91 -6.15 -6.37
C VAL A 130 -14.82 -6.75 -5.50
N ALA A 131 -14.60 -6.20 -4.30
CA ALA A 131 -13.53 -6.67 -3.42
C ALA A 131 -13.72 -8.13 -2.98
N ALA A 132 -14.96 -8.52 -2.67
CA ALA A 132 -15.29 -9.91 -2.33
C ALA A 132 -15.07 -10.83 -3.54
N LEU A 133 -15.50 -10.42 -4.73
CA LEU A 133 -15.27 -11.18 -5.96
C LEU A 133 -13.78 -11.35 -6.27
N ALA A 134 -13.01 -10.26 -6.19
CA ALA A 134 -11.58 -10.27 -6.50
C ALA A 134 -10.78 -11.19 -5.58
N LYS A 135 -11.22 -11.37 -4.32
CA LYS A 135 -10.61 -12.31 -3.38
C LYS A 135 -10.86 -13.77 -3.76
N GLU A 136 -11.96 -14.09 -4.46
CA GLU A 136 -12.26 -15.46 -4.90
C GLU A 136 -11.56 -15.83 -6.22
N ILE A 137 -11.16 -14.86 -7.04
CA ILE A 137 -10.45 -15.09 -8.29
C ILE A 137 -8.94 -15.31 -8.01
N PRO A 138 -8.33 -16.40 -8.49
CA PRO A 138 -6.88 -16.60 -8.38
C PRO A 138 -6.09 -15.52 -9.14
N ALA A 139 -5.09 -14.92 -8.50
CA ALA A 139 -4.21 -13.92 -9.12
C ALA A 139 -3.36 -14.48 -10.28
N SER A 140 -3.19 -15.79 -10.36
CA SER A 140 -2.54 -16.51 -11.46
C SER A 140 -3.43 -16.70 -12.69
N SER A 141 -4.71 -16.30 -12.62
CA SER A 141 -5.67 -16.45 -13.72
C SER A 141 -5.22 -15.70 -14.98
N PRO A 142 -5.19 -16.35 -16.17
CA PRO A 142 -4.88 -15.69 -17.44
C PRO A 142 -5.80 -14.51 -17.75
N ALA A 143 -7.08 -14.57 -17.34
CA ALA A 143 -8.04 -13.50 -17.56
C ALA A 143 -7.66 -12.21 -16.80
N VAL A 144 -7.12 -12.35 -15.58
CA VAL A 144 -6.65 -11.21 -14.78
C VAL A 144 -5.47 -10.54 -15.49
N LEU A 145 -4.54 -11.34 -16.02
CA LEU A 145 -3.41 -10.84 -16.79
C LEU A 145 -3.87 -10.09 -18.05
N SER A 146 -4.77 -10.70 -18.82
CA SER A 146 -5.33 -10.09 -20.04
C SER A 146 -5.98 -8.73 -19.76
N VAL A 147 -6.73 -8.63 -18.67
CA VAL A 147 -7.39 -7.40 -18.24
C VAL A 147 -6.39 -6.32 -17.83
N VAL A 148 -5.29 -6.69 -17.17
CA VAL A 148 -4.24 -5.73 -16.78
C VAL A 148 -3.44 -5.25 -18.00
N GLU A 149 -3.19 -6.13 -18.96
CA GLU A 149 -2.45 -5.79 -20.19
C GLU A 149 -3.24 -4.86 -21.12
N GLY A 150 -4.57 -4.99 -21.12
CA GLY A 150 -5.48 -4.16 -21.93
C GLY A 150 -6.78 -3.82 -21.18
N PRO A 151 -6.74 -2.91 -20.18
CA PRO A 151 -7.93 -2.56 -19.43
C PRO A 151 -8.94 -1.79 -20.29
N PRO A 152 -10.26 -2.07 -20.16
CA PRO A 152 -11.29 -1.23 -20.75
C PRO A 152 -11.15 0.23 -20.31
N ARG A 153 -11.23 1.17 -21.25
CA ARG A 153 -11.09 2.61 -20.94
C ARG A 153 -12.14 3.04 -19.91
N GLY A 154 -11.73 3.69 -18.83
CA GLY A 154 -12.63 4.13 -17.77
C GLY A 154 -12.87 3.08 -16.67
N SER A 155 -12.23 1.91 -16.73
CA SER A 155 -12.32 0.87 -15.70
C SER A 155 -11.12 0.85 -14.74
N GLU A 156 -10.22 1.83 -14.80
CA GLU A 156 -8.94 1.84 -14.09
C GLU A 156 -9.14 1.80 -12.57
N ILE A 157 -10.15 2.50 -12.06
CA ILE A 157 -10.48 2.52 -10.62
C ILE A 157 -10.95 1.14 -10.15
N LEU A 158 -11.81 0.47 -10.92
CA LEU A 158 -12.30 -0.86 -10.55
C LEU A 158 -11.18 -1.90 -10.64
N LEU A 159 -10.33 -1.81 -11.68
CA LEU A 159 -9.14 -2.66 -11.80
C LEU A 159 -8.19 -2.47 -10.61
N LEU A 160 -7.95 -1.23 -10.19
CA LEU A 160 -7.13 -0.94 -9.03
C LEU A 160 -7.70 -1.58 -7.75
N LEU A 161 -9.03 -1.52 -7.55
CA LEU A 161 -9.70 -2.18 -6.42
C LEU A 161 -9.57 -3.70 -6.46
N VAL A 162 -9.67 -4.31 -7.65
CA VAL A 162 -9.43 -5.76 -7.84
C VAL A 162 -8.01 -6.10 -7.40
N LEU A 163 -7.00 -5.37 -7.89
CA LEU A 163 -5.59 -5.62 -7.55
C LEU A 163 -5.30 -5.45 -6.05
N HIS A 164 -5.87 -4.42 -5.41
CA HIS A 164 -5.76 -4.24 -3.96
C HIS A 164 -6.36 -5.43 -3.19
N SER A 165 -7.55 -5.87 -3.59
CA SER A 165 -8.25 -6.97 -2.92
C SER A 165 -7.49 -8.29 -3.04
N MET A 166 -6.82 -8.51 -4.17
CA MET A 166 -5.93 -9.66 -4.37
C MET A 166 -4.67 -9.57 -3.52
N ALA A 167 -4.03 -8.39 -3.46
CA ALA A 167 -2.82 -8.15 -2.68
C ALA A 167 -3.04 -8.24 -1.16
N GLU A 168 -4.26 -7.98 -0.69
CA GLU A 168 -4.68 -8.22 0.70
C GLU A 168 -4.79 -9.71 1.03
N LYS A 169 -5.15 -10.56 0.05
CA LYS A 169 -5.32 -12.00 0.27
C LYS A 169 -3.97 -12.73 0.34
N GLY A 170 -2.96 -12.23 -0.36
CA GLY A 170 -1.64 -12.85 -0.37
C GLY A 170 -0.71 -12.30 -1.46
N PRO A 171 0.47 -12.92 -1.65
CA PRO A 171 1.47 -12.48 -2.61
C PRO A 171 0.97 -12.57 -4.05
N LEU A 172 1.27 -11.53 -4.85
CA LEU A 172 0.92 -11.49 -6.26
C LEU A 172 1.96 -12.23 -7.12
N PRO A 173 1.54 -12.99 -8.16
CA PRO A 173 2.47 -13.69 -9.03
C PRO A 173 3.40 -12.73 -9.80
N PRO A 174 4.68 -13.09 -10.03
CA PRO A 174 5.64 -12.21 -10.71
C PRO A 174 5.21 -11.74 -12.11
N ARG A 175 4.46 -12.58 -12.86
CA ARG A 175 3.90 -12.19 -14.17
C ARG A 175 2.89 -11.06 -14.04
N LEU A 176 2.03 -11.12 -13.03
CA LEU A 176 1.03 -10.08 -12.75
C LEU A 176 1.72 -8.78 -12.31
N VAL A 177 2.71 -8.88 -11.40
CA VAL A 177 3.51 -7.71 -10.96
C VAL A 177 4.12 -6.99 -12.16
N ARG A 178 4.78 -7.72 -13.07
CA ARG A 178 5.38 -7.14 -14.29
C ARG A 178 4.34 -6.51 -15.22
N ALA A 179 3.18 -7.13 -15.38
CA ALA A 179 2.10 -6.57 -16.20
C ALA A 179 1.56 -5.26 -15.61
N VAL A 180 1.35 -5.20 -14.29
CA VAL A 180 0.92 -3.98 -13.59
C VAL A 180 2.00 -2.88 -13.67
N GLN A 181 3.29 -3.23 -13.55
CA GLN A 181 4.39 -2.28 -13.79
C GLN A 181 4.40 -1.76 -15.24
N SER A 182 4.13 -2.62 -16.22
CA SER A 182 4.01 -2.18 -17.62
C SER A 182 2.81 -1.27 -17.81
N LEU A 183 1.68 -1.56 -17.16
CA LEU A 183 0.50 -0.71 -17.19
C LEU A 183 0.79 0.67 -16.60
N HIS A 184 1.43 0.72 -15.42
CA HIS A 184 1.90 1.96 -14.81
C HIS A 184 2.79 2.77 -15.76
N ARG A 185 3.77 2.13 -16.41
CA ARG A 185 4.65 2.81 -17.38
C ARG A 185 3.89 3.38 -18.58
N LYS A 186 2.85 2.70 -19.04
CA LYS A 186 1.99 3.16 -20.16
C LYS A 186 1.06 4.30 -19.76
N THR A 187 0.51 4.29 -18.55
CA THR A 187 -0.51 5.25 -18.11
C THR A 187 0.05 6.43 -17.32
N GLY A 188 1.24 6.27 -16.73
CA GLY A 188 1.81 7.21 -15.76
C GLY A 188 1.12 7.17 -14.39
N ASP A 189 0.10 6.34 -14.18
CA ASP A 189 -0.67 6.30 -12.94
C ASP A 189 0.07 5.51 -11.87
N ALA A 190 0.71 6.22 -10.94
CA ALA A 190 1.48 5.63 -9.85
C ALA A 190 0.64 4.83 -8.85
N ARG A 191 -0.69 4.98 -8.83
CA ARG A 191 -1.56 4.25 -7.89
C ARG A 191 -1.47 2.73 -8.08
N PHE A 192 -1.20 2.29 -9.31
CA PHE A 192 -0.97 0.87 -9.62
C PHE A 192 0.27 0.27 -8.95
N LEU A 193 1.21 1.09 -8.49
CA LEU A 193 2.37 0.61 -7.74
C LEU A 193 1.99 0.14 -6.32
N VAL A 194 0.93 0.70 -5.73
CA VAL A 194 0.54 0.44 -4.34
C VAL A 194 0.22 -1.05 -4.09
N PRO A 195 -0.66 -1.72 -4.85
CA PRO A 195 -0.99 -3.12 -4.60
C PRO A 195 0.17 -4.08 -4.86
N ILE A 196 1.12 -3.73 -5.73
CA ILE A 196 2.23 -4.62 -6.10
C ILE A 196 3.51 -4.37 -5.31
N PHE A 197 3.61 -3.28 -4.55
CA PHE A 197 4.86 -2.81 -3.94
C PHE A 197 5.58 -3.88 -3.11
N ALA A 198 4.83 -4.68 -2.36
CA ALA A 198 5.37 -5.75 -1.51
C ALA A 198 6.00 -6.92 -2.30
N ASP A 199 5.48 -7.19 -3.50
CA ASP A 199 5.86 -8.31 -4.37
C ASP A 199 6.81 -7.88 -5.50
N MET A 200 7.19 -6.60 -5.55
CA MET A 200 8.14 -6.10 -6.53
C MET A 200 9.56 -6.58 -6.22
N PRO A 201 10.36 -6.94 -7.24
CA PRO A 201 11.79 -7.08 -7.07
C PRO A 201 12.39 -5.79 -6.50
N LYS A 202 13.34 -5.92 -5.58
CA LYS A 202 13.99 -4.78 -4.92
C LYS A 202 14.48 -3.70 -5.88
N ALA A 203 15.09 -4.08 -7.01
CA ALA A 203 15.58 -3.13 -8.01
C ALA A 203 14.42 -2.27 -8.57
N ASP A 204 13.33 -2.91 -8.97
CA ASP A 204 12.16 -2.22 -9.52
C ASP A 204 11.47 -1.33 -8.47
N ALA A 205 11.36 -1.81 -7.22
CA ALA A 205 10.76 -1.04 -6.13
C ALA A 205 11.57 0.25 -5.85
N ILE A 206 12.89 0.15 -5.94
CA ILE A 206 13.82 1.27 -5.82
C ILE A 206 13.66 2.24 -6.99
N ASP A 207 13.55 1.75 -8.22
CA ASP A 207 13.45 2.58 -9.43
C ASP A 207 12.14 3.38 -9.46
N CYS A 208 11.05 2.79 -8.95
CA CYS A 208 9.76 3.46 -8.83
C CYS A 208 9.63 4.37 -7.60
N LEU A 209 10.62 4.41 -6.70
CA LEU A 209 10.53 5.10 -5.42
C LEU A 209 10.25 6.62 -5.51
N PRO A 210 10.78 7.35 -6.51
CA PRO A 210 10.41 8.76 -6.70
C PRO A 210 8.90 8.95 -6.94
N LYS A 211 8.30 8.10 -7.78
CA LYS A 211 6.85 8.13 -8.05
C LYS A 211 6.05 7.70 -6.83
N PHE A 212 6.56 6.73 -6.07
CA PHE A 212 5.99 6.34 -4.78
C PHE A 212 5.95 7.52 -3.79
N ALA A 213 7.02 8.33 -3.71
CA ALA A 213 7.07 9.49 -2.83
C ALA A 213 6.03 10.57 -3.21
N GLU A 214 5.64 10.65 -4.48
CA GLU A 214 4.62 11.59 -4.97
C GLU A 214 3.17 11.12 -4.69
N LEU A 215 2.95 9.86 -4.31
CA LEU A 215 1.63 9.33 -4.01
C LEU A 215 0.97 10.04 -2.81
N PRO A 216 -0.37 10.05 -2.72
CA PRO A 216 -1.07 10.48 -1.51
C PRO A 216 -0.60 9.71 -0.27
N GLU A 217 -0.64 10.34 0.90
CA GLU A 217 -0.19 9.73 2.16
C GLU A 217 -0.90 8.41 2.46
N THR A 218 -2.21 8.34 2.20
CA THR A 218 -3.01 7.12 2.38
C THR A 218 -2.50 5.98 1.50
N ALA A 219 -2.20 6.24 0.24
CA ALA A 219 -1.65 5.26 -0.69
C ALA A 219 -0.25 4.77 -0.25
N ARG A 220 0.64 5.68 0.17
CA ARG A 220 1.95 5.31 0.72
C ARG A 220 1.81 4.45 1.96
N LYS A 221 0.92 4.84 2.88
CA LYS A 221 0.64 4.11 4.11
C LYS A 221 0.16 2.69 3.82
N THR A 222 -0.80 2.53 2.91
CA THR A 222 -1.31 1.22 2.49
C THR A 222 -0.20 0.34 1.91
N ALA A 223 0.63 0.86 1.00
CA ALA A 223 1.75 0.08 0.45
C ALA A 223 2.78 -0.35 1.51
N ILE A 224 3.13 0.55 2.45
CA ILE A 224 4.07 0.24 3.53
C ILE A 224 3.48 -0.83 4.46
N LEU A 225 2.21 -0.70 4.84
CA LEU A 225 1.54 -1.70 5.67
C LEU A 225 1.48 -3.06 4.99
N ASN A 226 1.07 -3.10 3.71
CA ASN A 226 0.99 -4.35 2.96
C ASN A 226 2.36 -5.03 2.79
N ALA A 227 3.44 -4.26 2.74
CA ALA A 227 4.78 -4.78 2.55
C ALA A 227 5.47 -5.24 3.84
N PHE A 228 5.18 -4.60 4.98
CA PHE A 228 6.01 -4.73 6.18
C PHE A 228 5.28 -4.96 7.50
N ALA A 229 3.93 -4.95 7.51
CA ALA A 229 3.18 -5.13 8.75
C ALA A 229 3.37 -6.52 9.37
N GLU A 230 3.51 -7.56 8.54
CA GLU A 230 3.78 -8.93 8.99
C GLU A 230 5.28 -9.14 9.28
N ASP A 231 6.15 -8.75 8.35
CA ASP A 231 7.60 -8.83 8.50
C ASP A 231 8.31 -7.58 7.94
N PRO A 232 9.02 -6.79 8.78
CA PRO A 232 9.84 -5.67 8.31
C PRO A 232 10.97 -6.05 7.35
N GLN A 233 11.34 -7.33 7.24
CA GLN A 233 12.29 -7.80 6.22
C GLN A 233 11.69 -7.89 4.81
N GLY A 234 10.39 -7.63 4.67
CA GLY A 234 9.68 -7.70 3.40
C GLY A 234 9.04 -9.06 3.17
N ARG A 235 8.19 -9.12 2.15
CA ARG A 235 7.31 -10.29 1.92
C ARG A 235 8.02 -11.49 1.27
N THR A 236 9.11 -11.27 0.52
CA THR A 236 9.88 -12.32 -0.17
C THR A 236 11.39 -12.05 -0.04
N GLU A 237 12.22 -13.08 -0.20
CA GLU A 237 13.70 -12.98 -0.09
C GLU A 237 14.37 -12.03 -1.10
N GLY A 238 13.63 -11.52 -2.09
CA GLY A 238 14.10 -10.51 -3.06
C GLY A 238 13.38 -9.16 -2.96
N SER A 239 12.44 -9.01 -2.02
CA SER A 239 11.72 -7.75 -1.79
C SER A 239 12.61 -6.75 -1.05
N ILE A 240 12.32 -5.46 -1.22
CA ILE A 240 12.96 -4.41 -0.43
C ILE A 240 12.57 -4.57 1.04
N THR A 241 13.49 -4.33 1.99
CA THR A 241 13.18 -4.33 3.43
C THR A 241 12.68 -2.96 3.91
N ALA A 242 12.06 -2.88 5.08
CA ALA A 242 11.62 -1.61 5.67
C ALA A 242 12.81 -0.65 5.91
N SER A 243 13.94 -1.17 6.40
CA SER A 243 15.16 -0.35 6.57
C SER A 243 15.69 0.15 5.24
N GLU A 244 15.67 -0.70 4.20
CA GLU A 244 16.12 -0.31 2.88
C GLU A 244 15.21 0.74 2.27
N LEU A 245 13.89 0.59 2.36
CA LEU A 245 12.95 1.62 1.92
C LEU A 245 13.25 2.96 2.59
N PHE A 246 13.41 2.95 3.92
CA PHE A 246 13.71 4.17 4.68
C PHE A 246 15.01 4.80 4.22
N VAL A 247 16.07 4.01 4.04
CA VAL A 247 17.36 4.49 3.55
C VAL A 247 17.23 5.06 2.14
N ARG A 248 16.56 4.36 1.22
CA ARG A 248 16.41 4.80 -0.18
C ARG A 248 15.59 6.09 -0.28
N LEU A 249 14.60 6.33 0.59
CA LEU A 249 13.90 7.61 0.67
C LEU A 249 14.84 8.79 0.98
N HIS A 250 15.89 8.59 1.78
CA HIS A 250 16.87 9.63 2.08
C HIS A 250 17.85 9.91 0.93
N LEU A 251 17.97 8.95 0.01
CA LEU A 251 18.91 8.99 -1.12
C LEU A 251 18.26 9.48 -2.41
N ILE A 252 16.97 9.81 -2.39
CA ILE A 252 16.30 10.43 -3.54
C ILE A 252 16.92 11.80 -3.80
N ASP A 253 17.47 11.95 -5.01
CA ASP A 253 18.05 13.20 -5.48
C ASP A 253 16.95 14.12 -6.04
N GLU A 254 16.72 15.24 -5.36
CA GLU A 254 15.71 16.24 -5.74
C GLU A 254 15.92 16.76 -7.18
N GLN A 255 17.17 16.92 -7.63
CA GLN A 255 17.48 17.49 -8.95
C GLN A 255 17.20 16.48 -10.06
N LYS A 256 17.49 15.20 -9.81
CA LYS A 256 17.28 14.13 -10.81
C LYS A 256 15.84 13.72 -10.93
N THR A 257 15.09 13.78 -9.83
CA THR A 257 13.74 13.19 -9.75
C THR A 257 12.61 14.21 -9.71
N GLY A 258 12.90 15.47 -9.37
CA GLY A 258 11.89 16.51 -9.14
C GLY A 258 11.15 16.40 -7.80
N VAL A 259 11.40 15.34 -7.00
CA VAL A 259 10.74 15.15 -5.71
C VAL A 259 11.29 16.14 -4.68
N SER A 260 10.49 17.13 -4.28
CA SER A 260 10.90 18.14 -3.29
C SER A 260 11.29 17.55 -1.93
N LEU A 261 12.24 18.19 -1.23
CA LEU A 261 12.61 17.86 0.15
C LEU A 261 11.41 17.80 1.11
N LYS A 262 10.40 18.66 0.91
CA LYS A 262 9.17 18.67 1.74
C LYS A 262 8.42 17.34 1.64
N LYS A 263 8.30 16.76 0.44
CA LYS A 263 7.66 15.45 0.22
C LYS A 263 8.48 14.32 0.85
N LEU A 264 9.81 14.38 0.77
CA LEU A 264 10.68 13.41 1.44
C LEU A 264 10.55 13.50 2.97
N ILE A 265 10.41 14.70 3.53
CA ILE A 265 10.10 14.90 4.96
C ILE A 265 8.74 14.28 5.30
N GLU A 266 7.70 14.48 4.49
CA GLU A 266 6.39 13.85 4.69
C GLU A 266 6.49 12.31 4.68
N CYS A 267 7.24 11.73 3.73
CA CYS A 267 7.44 10.28 3.64
C CYS A 267 8.18 9.72 4.86
N THR A 268 9.29 10.35 5.27
CA THR A 268 10.05 9.92 6.46
C THR A 268 9.23 10.07 7.75
N ASN A 269 8.44 11.14 7.88
CA ASN A 269 7.53 11.30 9.02
C ASN A 269 6.46 10.20 9.06
N LEU A 270 5.90 9.79 7.91
CA LEU A 270 4.96 8.68 7.84
C LEU A 270 5.60 7.37 8.34
N CYS A 271 6.85 7.08 7.98
CA CYS A 271 7.58 5.94 8.53
C CYS A 271 7.64 6.00 10.07
N PHE A 272 7.96 7.16 10.66
CA PHE A 272 7.97 7.33 12.12
C PHE A 272 6.58 7.18 12.80
N GLN A 273 5.49 7.40 12.06
CA GLN A 273 4.14 7.15 12.58
C GLN A 273 3.81 5.64 12.65
N LEU A 274 4.47 4.82 11.83
CA LEU A 274 4.28 3.37 11.74
C LEU A 274 5.25 2.63 12.67
N LYS A 275 5.13 2.86 13.98
CA LYS A 275 6.10 2.43 15.01
C LYS A 275 6.30 0.91 15.10
N GLU A 276 5.27 0.13 14.82
CA GLU A 276 5.35 -1.34 14.80
C GLU A 276 6.36 -1.82 13.74
N ILE A 277 6.40 -1.13 12.60
CA ILE A 277 7.33 -1.42 11.50
C ILE A 277 8.68 -0.75 11.76
N TYR A 278 8.68 0.56 11.98
CA TYR A 278 9.90 1.37 12.15
C TYR A 278 10.31 1.49 13.62
N ASN A 279 10.54 0.33 14.24
CA ASN A 279 11.00 0.21 15.61
C ASN A 279 12.51 0.48 15.77
N SER A 280 13.05 0.33 16.98
CA SER A 280 14.47 0.59 17.26
C SER A 280 15.45 -0.24 16.42
N THR A 281 15.08 -1.47 16.05
CA THR A 281 15.92 -2.33 15.23
C THR A 281 16.01 -1.78 13.81
N VAL A 282 14.87 -1.51 13.18
CA VAL A 282 14.82 -0.97 11.80
C VAL A 282 15.50 0.40 11.72
N LEU A 283 15.24 1.29 12.69
CA LEU A 283 15.82 2.63 12.70
C LEU A 283 17.33 2.63 12.96
N SER A 284 17.84 1.78 13.86
CA SER A 284 19.29 1.69 14.12
C SER A 284 20.06 1.17 12.91
N VAL A 285 19.56 0.11 12.26
CA VAL A 285 20.12 -0.42 11.00
C VAL A 285 20.11 0.66 9.91
N SER A 286 18.98 1.36 9.74
CA SER A 286 18.86 2.41 8.73
C SER A 286 19.86 3.55 8.95
N ILE A 287 19.98 4.04 10.20
CA ILE A 287 20.94 5.11 10.54
C ILE A 287 22.38 4.64 10.34
N GLN A 288 22.69 3.39 10.70
CA GLN A 288 24.01 2.80 10.50
C GLN A 288 24.39 2.68 9.01
N GLN A 289 23.42 2.48 8.12
CA GLN A 289 23.63 2.52 6.68
C GLN A 289 23.77 3.97 6.19
N LEU A 290 22.89 4.89 6.62
CA LEU A 290 22.90 6.29 6.18
C LEU A 290 24.22 7.01 6.52
N VAL A 291 24.83 6.73 7.67
CA VAL A 291 26.09 7.37 8.07
C VAL A 291 27.26 6.98 7.19
N GLN A 292 27.16 5.91 6.38
CA GLN A 292 28.24 5.47 5.51
C GLN A 292 28.38 6.36 4.26
N TYR A 293 27.31 7.01 3.83
CA TYR A 293 27.31 7.89 2.67
C TYR A 293 28.17 9.14 2.88
N THR A 294 28.82 9.56 1.79
CA THR A 294 29.62 10.78 1.72
C THR A 294 29.34 11.45 0.36
N PRO A 295 28.74 12.66 0.31
CA PRO A 295 28.26 13.45 1.44
C PRO A 295 27.08 12.78 2.18
N LEU A 296 26.80 13.25 3.41
CA LEU A 296 25.67 12.74 4.20
C LEU A 296 24.32 13.08 3.54
N PRO A 297 23.31 12.19 3.59
CA PRO A 297 21.99 12.48 3.05
C PRO A 297 21.34 13.68 3.74
N LYS A 298 20.67 14.55 2.97
CA LYS A 298 20.15 15.86 3.47
C LYS A 298 19.26 15.76 4.71
N LEU A 299 18.54 14.66 4.89
CA LEU A 299 17.63 14.43 6.03
C LEU A 299 18.28 13.68 7.20
N PHE A 300 19.55 13.29 7.10
CA PHE A 300 20.22 12.43 8.07
C PHE A 300 20.12 12.90 9.53
N MET A 301 20.60 14.10 9.86
CA MET A 301 20.54 14.55 11.26
C MET A 301 19.11 14.78 11.77
N ARG A 302 18.17 15.15 10.88
CA ARG A 302 16.75 15.23 11.26
C ARG A 302 16.25 13.86 11.70
N THR A 303 16.57 12.82 10.94
CA THR A 303 16.22 11.44 11.25
C THR A 303 16.85 10.98 12.56
N VAL A 304 18.13 11.25 12.80
CA VAL A 304 18.79 10.93 14.08
C VAL A 304 18.06 11.58 15.27
N ILE A 305 17.67 12.85 15.15
CA ILE A 305 16.94 13.58 16.21
C ILE A 305 15.52 13.03 16.42
N GLN A 306 14.83 12.67 15.35
CA GLN A 306 13.50 12.05 15.43
C GLN A 306 13.59 10.66 16.07
N THR A 307 14.58 9.85 15.69
CA THR A 307 14.85 8.54 16.31
C THR A 307 15.17 8.67 17.79
N SER A 308 15.96 9.68 18.20
CA SER A 308 16.23 9.96 19.63
C SER A 308 14.95 10.25 20.43
N SER A 309 13.92 10.78 19.78
CA SER A 309 12.63 11.10 20.41
C SER A 309 11.72 9.88 20.42
N ALA A 310 11.66 9.14 19.31
CA ALA A 310 10.78 8.00 19.12
C ALA A 310 11.26 6.74 19.84
N CYS A 311 12.58 6.57 19.98
CA CYS A 311 13.21 5.39 20.58
C CYS A 311 14.32 5.80 21.57
N PRO A 312 13.99 6.26 22.79
CA PRO A 312 14.97 6.69 23.79
C PRO A 312 16.03 5.64 24.14
N GLN A 313 15.72 4.35 23.98
CA GLN A 313 16.67 3.25 24.17
C GLN A 313 17.88 3.31 23.20
N LEU A 314 17.74 4.01 22.07
CA LEU A 314 18.83 4.22 21.11
C LEU A 314 19.73 5.42 21.46
N ASN A 315 19.47 6.15 22.55
CA ASN A 315 20.24 7.36 22.87
C ASN A 315 21.74 7.08 23.03
N GLY A 316 22.13 5.97 23.68
CA GLY A 316 23.55 5.58 23.77
C GLY A 316 24.18 5.29 22.39
N PHE A 317 23.46 4.59 21.53
CA PHE A 317 23.86 4.38 20.13
C PHE A 317 24.02 5.71 19.38
N ILE A 318 23.09 6.66 19.57
CA ILE A 318 23.15 7.97 18.92
C ILE A 318 24.34 8.78 19.44
N VAL A 319 24.66 8.76 20.74
CA VAL A 319 25.85 9.44 21.28
C VAL A 319 27.13 8.90 20.63
N ASN A 320 27.26 7.57 20.48
CA ASN A 320 28.38 6.95 19.78
C ASN A 320 28.42 7.32 18.29
N LEU A 321 27.25 7.44 17.64
CA LEU A 321 27.15 7.93 16.27
C LEU A 321 27.64 9.38 16.16
N LEU A 322 27.22 10.28 17.05
CA LEU A 322 27.68 11.67 17.09
C LEU A 322 29.21 11.73 17.21
N GLN A 323 29.81 10.87 18.05
CA GLN A 323 31.26 10.78 18.16
C GLN A 323 31.93 10.45 16.82
N ARG A 324 31.38 9.49 16.06
CA ARG A 324 31.89 9.15 14.73
C ARG A 324 31.75 10.29 13.72
N LEU A 325 30.70 11.09 13.83
CA LEU A 325 30.45 12.25 12.95
C LEU A 325 31.48 13.36 13.13
N VAL A 326 32.09 13.47 14.32
CA VAL A 326 33.25 14.37 14.54
C VAL A 326 34.41 13.97 13.61
N GLY A 327 34.73 12.68 13.52
CA GLY A 327 35.76 12.16 12.61
C GLY A 327 35.43 12.37 11.13
N LYS A 328 34.14 12.46 10.78
CA LYS A 328 33.65 12.80 9.44
C LYS A 328 33.57 14.31 9.16
N LYS A 329 34.09 15.15 10.05
CA LYS A 329 34.08 16.62 9.91
C LYS A 329 32.68 17.19 9.64
N ILE A 330 31.68 16.75 10.40
CA ILE A 330 30.26 17.14 10.19
C ILE A 330 30.00 18.66 10.15
N TRP A 331 30.91 19.48 10.70
CA TRP A 331 30.87 20.94 10.63
C TRP A 331 31.03 21.52 9.21
N GLU A 332 31.55 20.74 8.25
CA GLU A 332 31.68 21.18 6.84
C GLU A 332 30.32 21.26 6.14
N ASP A 333 29.32 20.50 6.58
CA ASP A 333 27.94 20.61 6.10
C ASP A 333 27.11 21.45 7.08
N VAL A 334 26.83 22.69 6.70
CA VAL A 334 26.08 23.67 7.53
C VAL A 334 24.74 23.13 8.03
N ARG A 335 24.03 22.34 7.22
CA ARG A 335 22.70 21.82 7.59
C ARG A 335 22.83 20.66 8.58
N GLN A 336 23.74 19.73 8.33
CA GLN A 336 23.97 18.61 9.24
C GLN A 336 24.59 19.10 10.55
N TRP A 337 25.48 20.10 10.50
CA TRP A 337 26.11 20.71 11.66
C TRP A 337 25.10 21.24 12.68
N GLN A 338 24.09 21.97 12.21
CA GLN A 338 23.04 22.45 13.09
C GLN A 338 22.27 21.30 13.76
N GLY A 339 21.93 20.27 12.99
CA GLY A 339 21.26 19.08 13.53
C GLY A 339 22.13 18.34 14.55
N PHE A 340 23.43 18.23 14.29
CA PHE A 340 24.41 17.63 15.19
C PHE A 340 24.43 18.32 16.54
N LEU A 341 24.59 19.64 16.56
CA LEU A 341 24.61 20.40 17.80
C LEU A 341 23.27 20.27 18.55
N MET A 342 22.14 20.39 17.86
CA MET A 342 20.81 20.25 18.46
C MET A 342 20.63 18.86 19.10
N CYS A 343 21.08 17.80 18.44
CA CYS A 343 21.05 16.44 18.97
C CYS A 343 21.96 16.27 20.18
N ALA A 344 23.20 16.74 20.09
CA ALA A 344 24.19 16.64 21.16
C ALA A 344 23.72 17.36 22.44
N THR A 345 23.18 18.57 22.32
CA THR A 345 22.64 19.31 23.47
C THR A 345 21.42 18.62 24.07
N LYS A 346 20.51 18.12 23.23
CA LYS A 346 19.31 17.42 23.70
C LYS A 346 19.66 16.15 24.49
N LEU A 347 20.66 15.41 24.03
CA LEU A 347 21.13 14.18 24.67
C LEU A 347 22.19 14.42 25.75
N GLN A 348 22.55 15.67 26.03
CA GLN A 348 23.64 16.04 26.93
C GLN A 348 24.97 15.34 26.59
N ALA A 349 25.22 15.13 25.29
CA ALA A 349 26.42 14.51 24.74
C ALA A 349 27.63 15.47 24.76
N TYR A 350 27.82 16.21 25.86
CA TYR A 350 28.89 17.18 26.04
C TYR A 350 30.30 16.58 25.85
N PRO A 351 30.60 15.34 26.31
CA PRO A 351 31.89 14.71 26.02
C PRO A 351 32.21 14.57 24.54
N VAL A 352 31.19 14.50 23.67
CA VAL A 352 31.38 14.48 22.21
C VAL A 352 31.72 15.88 21.68
N LEU A 353 31.06 16.92 22.20
CA LEU A 353 31.36 18.30 21.81
C LEU A 353 32.79 18.72 22.18
N LEU A 354 33.31 18.22 23.31
CA LEU A 354 34.69 18.47 23.73
C LEU A 354 35.75 17.80 22.84
N GLN A 355 35.36 16.92 21.91
CA GLN A 355 36.27 16.32 20.93
C GLN A 355 36.39 17.15 19.64
N LEU A 356 35.57 18.21 19.50
CA LEU A 356 35.64 19.09 18.35
C LEU A 356 36.96 19.88 18.35
N PRO A 357 37.54 20.16 17.17
CA PRO A 357 38.64 21.11 17.05
C PRO A 357 38.24 22.47 17.64
N THR A 358 39.18 23.13 18.33
CA THR A 358 38.98 24.44 18.99
C THR A 358 38.21 25.47 18.14
N PRO A 359 38.52 25.71 16.85
CA PRO A 359 37.78 26.71 16.06
C PRO A 359 36.30 26.33 15.89
N HIS A 360 35.98 25.05 15.74
CA HIS A 360 34.60 24.58 15.55
C HIS A 360 33.84 24.51 16.86
N LEU A 361 34.52 24.21 17.97
CA LEU A 361 33.92 24.31 19.30
C LEU A 361 33.56 25.77 19.64
N GLN A 362 34.45 26.73 19.40
CA GLN A 362 34.15 28.16 19.57
C GLN A 362 32.99 28.61 18.68
N ALA A 363 32.96 28.17 17.41
CA ALA A 363 31.84 28.46 16.51
C ALA A 363 30.51 27.85 17.00
N ALA A 364 30.54 26.66 17.60
CA ALA A 364 29.36 26.05 18.21
C ALA A 364 28.84 26.87 19.40
N LEU A 365 29.74 27.32 20.28
CA LEU A 365 29.43 28.10 21.48
C LEU A 365 28.85 29.48 21.15
N ASN A 366 29.26 30.06 20.03
CA ASN A 366 28.77 31.36 19.54
C ASN A 366 27.55 31.23 18.60
N ASN A 367 26.99 30.03 18.45
CA ASN A 367 25.87 29.80 17.55
C ASN A 367 24.57 30.39 18.13
N LYS A 368 24.06 31.44 17.48
CA LYS A 368 22.81 32.12 17.88
C LYS A 368 21.58 31.22 17.96
N ARG A 369 21.56 30.09 17.24
CA ARG A 369 20.44 29.13 17.29
C ARG A 369 20.46 28.27 18.56
N MET A 370 21.53 28.35 19.35
CA MET A 370 21.74 27.54 20.56
C MET A 370 22.33 28.39 21.70
N PRO A 371 21.59 29.40 22.19
CA PRO A 371 22.10 30.37 23.16
C PRO A 371 22.55 29.71 24.48
N ASP A 372 21.83 28.67 24.92
CA ASP A 372 22.11 28.02 26.20
C ASP A 372 23.29 27.03 26.16
N LEU A 373 23.81 26.71 24.97
CA LEU A 373 24.82 25.66 24.82
C LEU A 373 26.08 25.99 25.63
N ARG A 374 26.50 27.25 25.63
CA ARG A 374 27.67 27.71 26.36
C ARG A 374 27.52 27.51 27.86
N GLN A 375 26.41 27.98 28.42
CA GLN A 375 26.13 27.84 29.84
C GLN A 375 26.10 26.36 30.25
N LYS A 376 25.37 25.53 29.51
CA LYS A 376 25.24 24.09 29.78
C LYS A 376 26.57 23.34 29.70
N LEU A 377 27.42 23.67 28.73
CA LEU A 377 28.74 23.06 28.60
C LEU A 377 29.68 23.50 29.74
N CYS A 378 29.64 24.77 30.13
CA CYS A 378 30.40 25.27 31.27
C CYS A 378 29.98 24.58 32.57
N ASP A 379 28.68 24.41 32.81
CA ASP A 379 28.16 23.73 34.00
C ASP A 379 28.59 22.25 34.04
N PHE A 380 28.55 21.56 32.90
CA PHE A 380 29.08 20.20 32.78
C PHE A 380 30.57 20.12 33.12
N VAL A 381 31.40 21.03 32.60
CA VAL A 381 32.85 21.03 32.85
C VAL A 381 33.17 21.36 34.31
N LYS A 382 32.43 22.28 34.93
CA LYS A 382 32.58 22.59 36.37
C LYS A 382 32.24 21.39 37.26
N GLN A 383 31.19 20.66 36.91
CA GLN A 383 30.79 19.44 37.63
C GLN A 383 31.74 18.27 37.39
N ASN A 384 32.49 18.29 36.29
CA ASN A 384 33.30 17.16 35.84
C ASN A 384 34.76 17.59 35.58
N GLY A 385 35.53 17.74 36.67
CA GLY A 385 36.89 18.33 36.65
C GLY A 385 37.90 17.67 35.71
N GLN A 386 37.71 16.40 35.34
CA GLN A 386 38.55 15.72 34.33
C GLN A 386 38.27 16.21 32.89
N ALA A 387 37.05 16.67 32.61
CA ALA A 387 36.68 17.21 31.30
C ALA A 387 37.35 18.57 31.03
N ALA A 388 37.64 19.34 32.08
CA ALA A 388 38.33 20.63 32.00
C ALA A 388 39.77 20.50 31.47
N GLN A 389 40.44 19.36 31.70
CA GLN A 389 41.82 19.12 31.26
C GLN A 389 41.95 18.94 29.73
N ARG A 390 40.85 18.61 29.04
CA ARG A 390 40.83 18.41 27.58
C ARG A 390 40.63 19.71 26.79
N LEU A 391 40.42 20.83 27.47
CA LEU A 391 40.14 22.13 26.84
C LEU A 391 41.33 23.08 26.92
N PRO A 392 41.70 23.77 25.82
CA PRO A 392 42.54 24.94 25.90
C PRO A 392 41.91 26.00 26.81
N ARG A 393 42.71 26.63 27.69
CA ARG A 393 42.25 27.58 28.73
C ARG A 393 41.35 28.73 28.22
N THR A 394 41.47 29.08 26.95
CA THR A 394 40.74 30.18 26.29
C THR A 394 39.43 29.77 25.62
N THR A 395 39.04 28.49 25.65
CA THR A 395 37.90 27.99 24.84
C THR A 395 36.54 28.25 25.49
N LEU A 396 36.49 28.32 26.83
CA LEU A 396 35.27 28.57 27.61
C LEU A 396 35.28 29.93 28.34
N GLN A 397 36.33 30.71 28.17
CA GLN A 397 36.34 32.15 28.46
C GLN A 397 35.54 32.88 27.37
#